data_AF-A0A7K0XMD4-F1
#
_entry.id   AF-A0A7K0XMD4-F1
#
_cell.length_a   1.000
_cell.length_b   1.000
_cell.length_c   1.000
_cell.angle_alpha   90.00
_cell.angle_beta   90.00
_cell.angle_gamma   90.00
#
_symmetry.space_group_name_H-M   'P 1'
#
loop_
_entity.id
_entity.type
_entity.pdbx_description
1 polymer ?
#
loop_
_entity_poly.entity_id
_entity_poly.type
_entity_poly.pdbx_seq_one_letter_code
_entity_poly.pdbx_strand_id
1 'polypeptide(L)' 'MIDEALEHLVKGIVDNPDDVVITTKDHRRGTTLEVRVN' A
#
# COMPACT_ATOMS: atom_id res chain seq x y z
N MET A 1 6.40 6.34 -8.09
CA MET A 1 6.28 5.29 -9.13
C MET A 1 5.02 4.48 -8.78
N ILE A 2 4.85 3.19 -9.09
CA ILE A 2 3.57 2.47 -8.85
C ILE A 2 3.14 2.44 -7.36
N ASP A 3 4.12 2.60 -6.48
CA ASP A 3 4.07 2.70 -5.01
C ASP A 3 3.26 3.92 -4.53
N GLU A 4 3.61 5.14 -4.97
CA GLU A 4 2.89 6.36 -4.59
C GLU A 4 1.44 6.35 -5.08
N ALA A 5 1.22 5.87 -6.31
CA ALA A 5 -0.11 5.80 -6.89
C ALA A 5 -1.02 4.84 -6.11
N LEU A 6 -0.48 3.72 -5.63
CA LEU A 6 -1.22 2.76 -4.80
C LEU A 6 -1.54 3.37 -3.42
N GLU A 7 -0.60 4.10 -2.83
CA GLU A 7 -0.82 4.78 -1.56
C GLU A 7 -1.93 5.84 -1.65
N HIS A 8 -1.90 6.69 -2.68
CA HIS A 8 -2.94 7.69 -2.91
C HIS A 8 -4.30 7.07 -3.20
N LEU A 9 -4.34 5.98 -3.96
CA LEU A 9 -5.57 5.25 -4.25
C LEU A 9 -6.19 4.67 -2.98
N VAL A 10 -5.39 4.01 -2.15
CA VAL A 10 -5.88 3.41 -0.90
C VAL A 10 -6.36 4.48 0.07
N LYS A 11 -5.60 5.57 0.26
CA LYS A 11 -6.02 6.70 1.12
C LYS A 11 -7.29 7.40 0.63
N GLY A 12 -7.60 7.33 -0.67
CA GLY A 12 -8.84 7.88 -1.23
C GLY A 12 -10.07 6.96 -1.08
N ILE A 13 -9.88 5.69 -0.71
CA ILE A 13 -10.96 4.69 -0.58
C ILE A 13 -11.29 4.42 0.90
N VAL A 14 -10.33 4.61 1.81
CA VAL A 14 -10.50 4.31 3.25
C VAL A 14 -10.93 5.55 4.02
N ASP A 15 -11.85 5.38 4.98
CA ASP A 15 -12.39 6.46 5.81
C ASP A 15 -11.33 7.13 6.70
N ASN A 16 -10.36 6.36 7.22
CA ASN A 16 -9.22 6.88 7.96
C ASN A 16 -7.89 6.51 7.28
N PRO A 17 -7.23 7.46 6.59
CA PRO A 17 -5.96 7.22 5.91
C PRO A 17 -4.82 6.80 6.84
N ASP A 18 -4.87 7.18 8.12
CA ASP A 18 -3.81 6.92 9.09
C ASP A 18 -3.79 5.45 9.56
N ASP A 19 -4.89 4.71 9.34
CA ASP A 19 -4.99 3.27 9.67
C ASP A 19 -4.42 2.39 8.55
N VAL A 20 -3.94 2.99 7.46
CA VAL A 20 -3.39 2.29 6.30
C VAL A 20 -1.89 2.06 6.50
N VAL A 21 -1.48 0.79 6.49
CA VAL A 21 -0.07 0.39 6.51
C VAL A 21 0.26 -0.34 5.22
N ILE A 22 1.24 0.18 4.48
CA ILE A 22 1.75 -0.45 3.25
C ILE A 22 3.14 -1.01 3.53
N THR A 23 3.37 -2.27 3.19
CA THR A 23 4.66 -2.94 3.33
C THR A 23 5.14 -3.45 1.98
N THR A 24 6.34 -3.03 1.60
CA THR A 24 7.02 -3.57 0.42
C THR A 24 7.79 -4.82 0.79
N LYS A 25 7.61 -5.89 0.01
CA LYS A 25 8.33 -7.15 0.15
C LYS A 25 9.01 -7.50 -1.16
N ASP A 26 10.33 -7.47 -1.16
CA ASP A 26 11.13 -7.90 -2.30
C ASP A 26 11.37 -9.41 -2.24
N HIS A 27 10.99 -10.09 -3.32
CA HIS A 27 11.18 -11.51 -3.49
C HIS A 27 11.98 -11.79 -4.77
N ARG A 28 12.57 -12.99 -4.87
CA ARG A 28 13.34 -13.42 -6.06
C ARG A 28 12.58 -13.32 -7.38
N ARG A 29 11.24 -13.26 -7.36
CA ARG A 29 10.37 -13.18 -8.53
C ARG A 29 9.70 -11.82 -8.71
N GLY A 30 10.08 -10.81 -7.92
CA GLY A 30 9.54 -9.46 -8.02
C GLY A 30 9.17 -8.88 -6.65
N THR A 31 8.58 -7.69 -6.70
CA THR A 31 8.19 -6.91 -5.53
C THR A 31 6.70 -7.05 -5.28
N THR A 32 6.32 -7.24 -4.01
CA THR A 32 4.94 -7.28 -3.55
C THR A 32 4.67 -6.08 -2.64
N LEU A 33 3.52 -5.44 -2.81
CA LEU A 33 3.02 -4.39 -1.92
C LEU A 33 1.86 -4.98 -1.12
N GLU A 34 2.05 -5.18 0.19
CA GLU A 34 0.99 -5.62 1.11
C GLU A 34 0.33 -4.40 1.74
N VAL A 35 -1.00 -4.34 1.69
CA VAL A 35 -1.79 -3.25 2.28
C VAL A 35 -2.62 -3.80 3.43
N ARG A 36 -2.55 -3.16 4.60
CA ARG A 36 -3.35 -3.47 5.78
C ARG A 36 -4.11 -2.23 6.23
N VAL A 37 -5.36 -2.44 6.66
CA VAL A 37 -6.24 -1.41 7.23
C VAL A 37 -6.79 -1.97 8.53
N ASN A 38 -6.69 -1.20 9.62
CA ASN A 38 -7.20 -1.59 10.94
C ASN A 38 -8.64 -1.14 11.18
#